data_AF-A0A0C3N1U2-F1
#
_entry.id   AF-A0A0C3N1U2-F1
#
_cell.length_a   1.000
_cell.length_b   1.000
_cell.length_c   1.000
_cell.angle_alpha   90.00
_cell.angle_beta   90.00
_cell.angle_gamma   90.00
#
_symmetry.space_group_name_H-M   'P 1'
#
loop_
_entity.id
_entity.type
_entity.pdbx_description
1 polymer ?
#
loop_
_entity_poly.entity_id
_entity_poly.type
_entity_poly.pdbx_seq_one_letter_code
_entity_poly.pdbx_strand_id
1 'polypeptide(L)'
;MGVLCLGTPLTWEETKNHADHVRNHGIIQFIHTWHRVKDRTGDELLWGDEVECMVVVVDDEKKEAKVSLRQAETLEELGKIYALLGPIAHVFSSTPVAKFHPEYGRFMLESTPGSPYTGSI
;
A
#
# COMPACT_ATOMS: atom_id res chain seq x y z
N MET A 1 -0.68 -1.92 -2.39
CA MET A 1 0.65 -1.52 -2.95
C MET A 1 1.89 -2.33 -2.49
N GLY A 2 2.96 -2.37 -3.30
CA GLY A 2 4.22 -3.08 -3.04
C GLY A 2 5.14 -2.42 -1.99
N VAL A 3 6.19 -3.15 -1.55
CA VAL A 3 7.12 -2.67 -0.51
C VAL A 3 7.90 -1.44 -1.00
N LEU A 4 7.59 -0.27 -0.44
CA LEU A 4 8.42 0.93 -0.57
C LEU A 4 9.56 0.85 0.44
N CYS A 5 10.71 0.37 0.02
CA CYS A 5 11.94 0.45 0.80
C CYS A 5 12.82 1.61 0.31
N LEU A 6 13.54 2.24 1.25
CA LEU A 6 14.54 3.24 0.89
C LEU A 6 15.69 2.58 0.13
N GLY A 7 16.10 3.20 -0.97
CA GLY A 7 17.20 2.76 -1.82
C GLY A 7 17.71 3.91 -2.67
N THR A 8 18.77 3.65 -3.44
CA THR A 8 19.32 4.63 -4.38
C THR A 8 18.70 4.40 -5.76
N PRO A 9 17.79 5.28 -6.24
CA PRO A 9 17.23 5.12 -7.57
C PRO A 9 18.30 5.40 -8.62
N LEU A 10 18.32 4.58 -9.67
CA LEU A 10 19.11 4.85 -10.86
C LEU A 10 18.38 5.87 -11.74
N THR A 11 19.14 6.72 -12.42
CA THR A 11 18.60 7.56 -13.50
C THR A 11 18.11 6.69 -14.65
N TRP A 12 17.34 7.26 -15.59
CA TRP A 12 16.89 6.53 -16.77
C TRP A 12 18.04 5.95 -17.58
N GLU A 13 19.09 6.75 -17.83
CA GLU A 13 20.25 6.32 -18.63
C GLU A 13 21.01 5.16 -17.97
N GLU A 14 21.17 5.19 -16.64
CA GLU A 14 21.76 4.10 -15.88
C GLU A 14 20.86 2.85 -15.88
N THR A 15 19.56 3.03 -15.62
CA THR A 15 18.57 1.94 -15.58
C THR A 15 18.48 1.20 -16.90
N LYS A 16 18.53 1.92 -18.02
CA LYS A 16 18.43 1.36 -19.37
C LYS A 16 19.53 0.33 -19.64
N ASN A 17 20.74 0.54 -19.11
CA ASN A 17 21.85 -0.41 -19.25
C ASN A 17 21.60 -1.74 -18.52
N HIS A 18 20.67 -1.77 -17.56
CA HIS A 18 20.29 -2.95 -16.77
C HIS A 18 18.95 -3.56 -17.20
N ALA A 19 18.28 -3.03 -18.23
CA ALA A 19 16.94 -3.47 -18.63
C ALA A 19 16.87 -4.98 -18.95
N ASP A 20 17.87 -5.50 -19.67
CA ASP A 20 17.94 -6.93 -19.98
C ASP A 20 18.17 -7.80 -18.74
N HIS A 21 19.01 -7.34 -17.82
CA HIS A 21 19.25 -8.03 -16.56
C HIS A 21 17.96 -8.13 -15.73
N VAL A 22 17.23 -7.01 -15.58
CA VAL A 22 15.95 -6.97 -14.86
C VAL A 22 14.92 -7.91 -15.48
N ARG A 23 14.77 -7.88 -16.82
CA ARG A 23 13.83 -8.78 -17.53
C ARG A 23 14.18 -10.25 -17.31
N ASN A 24 15.43 -10.62 -17.53
CA ASN A 24 15.88 -12.01 -17.41
C ASN A 24 15.69 -12.54 -15.99
N HIS A 25 16.11 -11.76 -14.98
CA HIS A 25 15.94 -12.16 -13.58
C HIS A 25 14.48 -12.18 -13.14
N GLY A 26 13.65 -11.24 -13.63
CA GLY A 26 12.21 -11.24 -13.38
C GLY A 26 11.53 -12.52 -13.90
N ILE A 27 11.88 -12.97 -15.11
CA ILE A 27 11.36 -14.23 -15.68
C ILE A 27 11.81 -15.43 -14.84
N ILE A 28 13.09 -15.48 -14.43
CA ILE A 28 13.59 -16.56 -13.56
C ILE A 28 12.83 -16.61 -12.23
N GLN A 29 12.61 -15.45 -11.59
CA GLN A 29 11.85 -15.35 -10.34
C GLN A 29 10.38 -15.78 -10.52
N PHE A 30 9.78 -15.40 -11.64
CA PHE A 30 8.44 -15.84 -12.00
C PHE A 30 8.36 -17.35 -12.15
N ILE A 31 9.26 -17.97 -12.92
CA ILE A 31 9.32 -19.42 -13.12
C ILE A 31 9.54 -20.16 -11.80
N HIS A 32 10.46 -19.69 -10.95
CA HIS A 32 10.67 -20.27 -9.61
C HIS A 32 9.43 -20.17 -8.73
N THR A 33 8.73 -19.03 -8.76
CA THR A 33 7.50 -18.84 -8.00
C THR A 33 6.40 -19.76 -8.51
N TRP A 34 6.23 -19.86 -9.83
CA TRP A 34 5.30 -20.78 -10.47
C TRP A 34 5.57 -22.23 -10.03
N HIS A 35 6.79 -22.74 -10.19
CA HIS A 35 7.12 -24.10 -9.78
C HIS A 35 6.89 -24.36 -8.29
N ARG A 36 7.07 -23.34 -7.44
CA ARG A 36 6.85 -23.45 -5.99
C ARG A 36 5.36 -23.57 -5.62
N VAL A 37 4.46 -22.90 -6.34
CA VAL A 37 3.05 -22.78 -5.94
C VAL A 37 2.04 -23.36 -6.93
N LYS A 38 2.45 -23.85 -8.10
CA LYS A 38 1.56 -24.33 -9.17
C LYS A 38 0.62 -25.47 -8.75
N ASP A 39 1.02 -26.29 -7.78
CA ASP A 39 0.24 -27.43 -7.30
C ASP A 39 -0.48 -27.12 -5.97
N ARG A 40 -0.46 -25.85 -5.52
CA ARG A 40 -1.15 -25.40 -4.30
C ARG A 40 -2.66 -25.42 -4.53
N THR A 41 -3.39 -26.05 -3.62
CA THR A 41 -4.86 -26.18 -3.67
C THR A 41 -5.47 -25.98 -2.30
N GLY A 42 -6.75 -25.60 -2.23
CA GLY A 42 -7.48 -25.47 -0.96
C GLY A 42 -7.28 -24.13 -0.25
N ASP A 43 -6.81 -23.11 -0.98
CA ASP A 43 -6.75 -21.75 -0.46
C ASP A 43 -8.16 -21.18 -0.24
N GLU A 44 -8.33 -20.48 0.88
CA GLU A 44 -9.54 -19.71 1.16
C GLU A 44 -9.63 -18.51 0.19
N LEU A 45 -10.86 -18.13 -0.19
CA LEU A 45 -11.10 -16.92 -0.96
C LEU A 45 -10.88 -15.69 -0.08
N LEU A 46 -9.63 -15.25 -0.02
CA LEU A 46 -9.24 -13.99 0.58
C LEU A 46 -9.38 -12.87 -0.44
N TRP A 47 -10.00 -11.77 -0.03
CA TRP A 47 -10.18 -10.60 -0.88
C TRP A 47 -10.13 -9.31 -0.07
N GLY A 48 -10.07 -8.18 -0.75
CA GLY A 48 -10.01 -6.85 -0.14
C GLY A 48 -10.01 -5.79 -1.22
N ASP A 49 -10.49 -4.61 -0.88
CA ASP A 49 -10.43 -3.41 -1.71
C ASP A 49 -9.14 -2.61 -1.44
N GLU A 50 -8.73 -1.83 -2.43
CA GLU A 50 -7.76 -0.75 -2.29
C GLU A 50 -8.49 0.56 -2.66
N VAL A 51 -8.45 1.55 -1.76
CA VAL A 51 -9.16 2.82 -1.93
C VAL A 51 -8.17 3.98 -1.94
N GLU A 52 -8.14 4.73 -3.04
CA GLU A 52 -7.35 5.94 -3.18
C GLU A 52 -8.14 7.17 -2.71
N CYS A 53 -7.56 7.94 -1.79
CA CYS A 53 -8.15 9.13 -1.19
C CYS A 53 -7.32 10.37 -1.53
N MET A 54 -7.96 11.54 -1.67
CA MET A 54 -7.28 12.84 -1.71
C MET A 54 -7.50 13.59 -0.39
N VAL A 55 -6.42 14.07 0.23
CA VAL A 55 -6.49 14.89 1.43
C VAL A 55 -6.66 16.35 1.05
N VAL A 56 -7.80 16.95 1.43
CA VAL A 56 -8.17 18.32 1.06
C VAL A 56 -8.31 19.18 2.30
N VAL A 57 -7.75 20.39 2.24
CA VAL A 57 -7.94 21.47 3.21
C VAL A 57 -9.01 22.41 2.65
N VAL A 58 -10.12 22.53 3.36
CA VAL A 58 -11.23 23.41 2.98
C VAL A 58 -11.16 24.69 3.80
N ASP A 59 -11.17 25.83 3.13
CA ASP A 59 -11.29 27.17 3.72
C ASP A 59 -12.71 27.68 3.43
N ASP A 60 -13.60 27.58 4.42
CA ASP A 60 -15.00 27.96 4.24
C ASP A 60 -15.20 29.47 4.14
N GLU A 61 -14.35 30.27 4.77
CA GLU A 61 -14.42 31.74 4.70
C GLU A 61 -14.09 32.24 3.29
N LYS A 62 -13.03 31.69 2.69
CA LYS A 62 -12.64 32.02 1.30
C LYS A 62 -13.40 31.23 0.24
N LYS A 63 -14.19 30.22 0.63
CA LYS A 63 -14.84 29.25 -0.26
C LYS A 63 -13.83 28.57 -1.20
N GLU A 64 -12.68 28.18 -0.67
CA GLU A 64 -11.61 27.51 -1.40
C GLU A 64 -11.37 26.08 -0.87
N ALA A 65 -10.97 25.18 -1.77
CA ALA A 65 -10.50 23.84 -1.42
C ALA A 65 -9.14 23.60 -2.06
N LYS A 66 -8.15 23.19 -1.25
CA LYS A 66 -6.77 22.94 -1.70
C LYS A 66 -6.33 21.56 -1.26
N VAL A 67 -5.52 20.89 -2.07
CA VAL A 67 -4.93 19.61 -1.68
C VAL A 67 -3.82 19.81 -0.64
N SER A 68 -3.77 18.92 0.36
CA SER A 68 -2.71 18.90 1.37
C SER A 68 -1.50 18.14 0.84
N LEU A 69 -0.32 18.76 0.81
CA LEU A 69 0.92 18.08 0.38
C LEU A 69 1.66 17.34 1.52
N ARG A 70 0.97 17.13 2.65
CA ARG A 70 1.51 16.58 3.90
C ARG A 70 1.32 15.06 4.03
N GLN A 71 1.35 14.33 2.92
CA GLN A 71 1.14 12.88 2.92
C GLN A 71 2.12 12.15 3.85
N ALA A 72 3.42 12.45 3.78
CA ALA A 72 4.43 11.74 4.57
C ALA A 72 4.19 11.88 6.08
N GLU A 73 3.91 13.10 6.54
CA GLU A 73 3.61 13.41 7.93
C GLU A 73 2.29 12.77 8.37
N THR A 74 1.29 12.77 7.48
CA THR A 74 0.00 12.11 7.76
C THR A 74 0.17 10.60 7.91
N LEU A 75 0.96 9.96 7.04
CA LEU A 75 1.27 8.54 7.12
C LEU A 75 2.09 8.19 8.36
N GLU A 76 3.01 9.07 8.78
CA GLU A 76 3.76 8.89 10.03
C GLU A 76 2.82 8.87 11.25
N GLU A 77 1.90 9.84 11.34
CA GLU A 77 0.92 9.89 12.42
C GLU A 77 -0.06 8.72 12.37
N LEU A 78 -0.54 8.33 11.19
CA LEU A 78 -1.37 7.13 11.01
C LEU A 78 -0.63 5.85 11.44
N GLY A 79 0.67 5.77 11.16
CA GLY A 79 1.52 4.68 11.63
C GLY A 79 1.62 4.60 13.15
N LYS A 80 1.74 5.75 13.84
CA LYS A 80 1.71 5.82 15.31
C LYS A 80 0.36 5.37 15.87
N ILE A 81 -0.74 5.82 15.27
CA ILE A 81 -2.10 5.40 15.64
C ILE A 81 -2.27 3.88 15.46
N TYR A 82 -1.81 3.33 14.33
CA TYR A 82 -1.86 1.89 14.09
C TYR A 82 -1.02 1.11 15.11
N ALA A 83 0.17 1.59 15.47
CA ALA A 83 1.00 0.94 16.49
C ALA A 83 0.34 0.92 17.88
N LEU A 84 -0.44 1.95 18.21
CA LEU A 84 -1.19 2.03 19.46
C LEU A 84 -2.45 1.17 19.45
N LEU A 85 -3.26 1.25 18.39
CA LEU A 85 -4.59 0.64 18.32
C LEU A 85 -4.57 -0.78 17.77
N GLY A 86 -3.68 -1.09 16.84
CA GLY A 86 -3.61 -2.40 16.17
C GLY A 86 -3.59 -3.59 17.13
N PRO A 87 -2.75 -3.59 18.18
CA PRO A 87 -2.70 -4.70 19.14
C PRO A 87 -3.99 -4.88 19.95
N ILE A 88 -4.74 -3.81 20.19
CA ILE A 88 -5.94 -3.81 21.05
C ILE A 88 -7.24 -3.69 20.26
N ALA A 89 -7.18 -3.63 18.93
CA ALA A 89 -8.35 -3.40 18.08
C ALA A 89 -9.46 -4.42 18.33
N HIS A 90 -9.07 -5.69 18.53
CA HIS A 90 -9.96 -6.80 18.85
C HIS A 90 -10.78 -6.62 20.16
N VAL A 91 -10.34 -5.73 21.05
CA VAL A 91 -11.06 -5.40 22.30
C VAL A 91 -12.26 -4.49 22.04
N PHE A 92 -12.21 -3.67 20.98
CA PHE A 92 -13.22 -2.65 20.70
C PHE A 92 -14.00 -2.89 19.39
N SER A 93 -13.44 -3.70 18.48
CA SER A 93 -14.01 -4.01 17.17
C SER A 93 -13.56 -5.41 16.72
N SER A 94 -14.46 -6.14 16.05
CA SER A 94 -14.09 -7.38 15.35
C SER A 94 -13.28 -7.13 14.07
N THR A 95 -13.25 -5.88 13.58
CA THR A 95 -12.57 -5.50 12.35
C THR A 95 -11.21 -4.90 12.65
N PRO A 96 -10.11 -5.45 12.07
CA PRO A 96 -8.78 -4.88 12.22
C PRO A 96 -8.68 -3.46 11.68
N VAL A 97 -7.80 -2.66 12.28
CA VAL A 97 -7.53 -1.28 11.85
C VAL A 97 -7.02 -1.29 10.41
N ALA A 98 -7.63 -0.46 9.55
CA ALA A 98 -7.20 -0.28 8.17
C ALA A 98 -5.73 0.17 8.09
N LYS A 99 -5.07 -0.20 7.00
CA LYS A 99 -3.71 0.22 6.68
C LYS A 99 -3.77 1.39 5.70
N PHE A 100 -2.74 2.23 5.75
CA PHE A 100 -2.58 3.36 4.86
C PHE A 100 -1.19 3.33 4.25
N HIS A 101 -1.11 3.57 2.93
CA HIS A 101 0.11 3.52 2.15
C HIS A 101 0.32 4.84 1.39
N PRO A 102 1.58 5.17 1.03
CA PRO A 102 1.86 6.28 0.13
C PRO A 102 1.35 5.97 -1.27
N GLU A 103 0.91 7.02 -1.95
CA GLU A 103 0.62 7.03 -3.38
C GLU A 103 1.40 8.14 -4.09
N TYR A 104 1.42 8.11 -5.43
CA TYR A 104 2.25 9.02 -6.24
C TYR A 104 2.04 10.50 -5.90
N GLY A 105 0.78 10.92 -5.75
CA GLY A 105 0.46 12.29 -5.36
C GLY A 105 0.78 12.53 -3.88
N ARG A 106 1.52 13.59 -3.56
CA ARG A 106 1.78 14.02 -2.16
C ARG A 106 0.53 14.42 -1.36
N PHE A 107 -0.63 14.41 -2.00
CA PHE A 107 -1.94 14.61 -1.40
C PHE A 107 -2.81 13.36 -1.39
N MET A 108 -2.31 12.25 -1.91
CA MET A 108 -3.02 10.99 -1.99
C MET A 108 -2.70 10.11 -0.80
N LEU A 109 -3.64 9.25 -0.41
CA LEU A 109 -3.41 8.14 0.49
C LEU A 109 -4.11 6.92 -0.12
N GLU A 110 -3.47 5.77 -0.13
CA GLU A 110 -4.16 4.50 -0.39
C GLU A 110 -4.53 3.86 0.95
N SER A 111 -5.74 3.32 1.06
CA SER A 111 -6.15 2.51 2.20
C SER A 111 -6.51 1.09 1.79
N THR A 112 -6.18 0.13 2.65
CA THR A 112 -6.56 -1.27 2.52
C THR A 112 -7.09 -1.79 3.85
N PRO A 113 -7.88 -2.89 3.86
CA PRO A 113 -8.26 -3.57 5.08
C PRO A 113 -7.05 -3.97 5.94
N GLY A 114 -7.21 -4.00 7.27
CA GLY A 114 -6.15 -4.43 8.18
C GLY A 114 -5.76 -5.91 8.01
N SER A 115 -6.76 -6.73 7.66
CA SER A 115 -6.63 -8.12 7.21
C SER A 115 -7.52 -8.35 5.98
N PRO A 116 -7.20 -9.30 5.10
CA PRO A 116 -8.09 -9.71 4.03
C PRO A 116 -9.46 -10.14 4.58
N TYR A 117 -10.51 -9.85 3.83
CA TYR A 117 -11.84 -10.40 4.03
C TYR A 117 -11.89 -11.86 3.61
N THR A 118 -12.84 -12.61 4.17
CA THR A 118 -13.12 -14.00 3.79
C THR A 118 -14.63 -14.21 3.67
N GLY A 119 -15.06 -15.21 2.90
CA GLY A 119 -16.48 -15.54 2.73
C GLY A 119 -17.33 -14.37 2.20
N SER A 120 -18.43 -14.06 2.89
CA SER A 120 -19.33 -12.93 2.63
C SER A 120 -19.36 -11.98 3.82
N ILE A 121 -19.41 -10.67 3.55
CA ILE A 121 -19.53 -9.61 4.56
C ILE A 121 -20.99 -9.46 5.01
#